data_AF-A0A7W0SRI1-F1
#
_entry.id   AF-A0A7W0SRI1-F1
#
_cell.length_a   1.000
_cell.length_b   1.000
_cell.length_c   1.000
_cell.angle_alpha   90.00
_cell.angle_beta   90.00
_cell.angle_gamma   90.00
#
_symmetry.space_group_name_H-M   'P 1'
#
loop_
_entity.id
_entity.type
_entity.pdbx_description
1 polymer ?
#
loop_
_entity_poly.entity_id
_entity_poly.type
_entity_poly.pdbx_seq_one_letter_code
_entity_poly.pdbx_strand_id
1 'polypeptide(L)'
;MREGAPDRIQRDEDRIVTLLSHWLARHVGDEELLRGLEAIGAAGLETGQAEAVGELTAELRSGGRSGSLEMAVRETLEALALGM
;
A
#
# COMPACT_ATOMS: atom_id res chain seq x y z
N MET A 1 -18.16 4.81 24.40
CA MET A 1 -17.93 4.94 22.95
C MET A 1 -16.49 5.39 22.75
N ARG A 2 -15.53 4.46 22.69
CA ARG A 2 -14.17 4.72 22.18
C ARG A 2 -13.98 3.78 21.00
N GLU A 3 -14.62 4.14 19.90
CA GLU A 3 -14.44 3.54 18.58
C GLU A 3 -13.91 4.67 17.72
N GLY A 4 -12.69 4.58 17.17
CA GLY A 4 -12.18 5.70 16.35
C GLY A 4 -10.77 5.56 15.80
N ALA A 5 -9.87 4.87 16.50
CA ALA A 5 -8.51 4.64 16.01
C ALA A 5 -8.34 3.27 15.31
N PRO A 6 -8.67 2.13 15.93
CA PRO A 6 -8.45 0.81 15.30
C PRO A 6 -9.32 0.59 14.05
N ASP A 7 -10.57 1.08 14.07
CA ASP A 7 -11.48 0.97 12.94
C ASP A 7 -11.03 1.79 11.72
N ARG A 8 -10.35 2.92 11.98
CA ARG A 8 -9.78 3.75 10.91
C ARG A 8 -8.55 3.08 10.29
N ILE A 9 -7.68 2.51 11.12
CA ILE A 9 -6.48 1.79 10.67
C ILE A 9 -6.87 0.63 9.75
N GLN A 10 -7.84 -0.19 10.17
CA GLN A 10 -8.34 -1.30 9.36
C GLN A 10 -8.88 -0.82 8.00
N ARG A 11 -9.65 0.29 7.99
CA ARG A 11 -10.16 0.86 6.72
C ARG A 11 -9.05 1.38 5.81
N ASP A 12 -8.00 1.95 6.37
CA ASP A 12 -6.87 2.48 5.60
C ASP A 12 -6.05 1.30 5.03
N GLU A 13 -5.83 0.22 5.80
CA GLU A 13 -5.27 -1.06 5.33
C GLU A 13 -6.09 -1.67 4.17
N ASP A 14 -7.41 -1.83 4.35
CA ASP A 14 -8.31 -2.38 3.32
C ASP A 14 -8.27 -1.57 2.01
N ARG A 15 -8.15 -0.24 2.13
CA ARG A 15 -8.04 0.67 0.98
C ARG A 15 -6.72 0.49 0.24
N ILE A 16 -5.61 0.31 0.97
CA ILE A 16 -4.31 0.02 0.37
C ILE A 16 -4.37 -1.34 -0.35
N VAL A 17 -4.89 -2.39 0.30
CA VAL A 17 -5.05 -3.72 -0.31
C VAL A 17 -5.88 -3.66 -1.59
N THR A 18 -6.99 -2.92 -1.57
CA THR A 18 -7.85 -2.74 -2.75
C THR A 18 -7.10 -2.03 -3.88
N LEU A 19 -6.38 -0.95 -3.58
CA LEU A 19 -5.64 -0.17 -4.56
C LEU A 19 -4.52 -1.00 -5.22
N LEU A 20 -3.74 -1.74 -4.42
CA LEU A 20 -2.69 -2.63 -4.91
C LEU A 20 -3.26 -3.74 -5.80
N SER A 21 -4.39 -4.32 -5.42
CA SER A 21 -5.08 -5.35 -6.20
C SER A 21 -5.57 -4.81 -7.55
N HIS A 22 -6.13 -3.60 -7.58
CA HIS A 22 -6.54 -2.94 -8.81
C HIS A 22 -5.35 -2.63 -9.73
N TRP A 23 -4.20 -2.26 -9.18
CA TRP A 23 -3.00 -2.03 -9.97
C TRP A 23 -2.49 -3.33 -10.62
N LEU A 24 -2.43 -4.43 -9.85
CA LEU A 24 -2.07 -5.76 -10.38
C LEU A 24 -3.04 -6.22 -11.48
N ALA A 25 -4.33 -5.92 -11.34
CA ALA A 25 -5.36 -6.18 -12.33
C ALA A 25 -5.35 -5.21 -13.53
N ARG A 26 -4.38 -4.27 -13.59
CA ARG A 26 -4.24 -3.24 -14.64
C ARG A 26 -5.44 -2.29 -14.75
N HIS A 27 -6.18 -2.10 -13.66
CA HIS A 27 -7.27 -1.13 -13.57
C HIS A 27 -6.78 0.28 -13.27
N VAL A 28 -5.64 0.42 -12.59
CA VAL A 28 -4.99 1.71 -12.29
C VAL A 28 -3.53 1.67 -12.71
N GLY A 29 -2.99 2.83 -13.10
CA GLY A 29 -1.58 2.98 -13.50
C GLY A 29 -0.69 3.42 -12.34
N ASP A 30 0.62 3.47 -12.58
CA ASP A 30 1.65 3.74 -11.55
C ASP A 30 1.45 5.11 -10.87
N GLU A 31 1.12 6.15 -11.64
CA GLU A 31 0.84 7.48 -11.06
C GLU A 31 -0.39 7.50 -10.15
N GLU A 32 -1.44 6.77 -10.52
CA GLU A 32 -2.67 6.69 -9.73
C GLU A 32 -2.44 5.87 -8.45
N LEU A 33 -1.67 4.78 -8.55
CA LEU A 33 -1.22 4.01 -7.41
C LEU A 33 -0.41 4.89 -6.44
N LEU A 34 0.59 5.63 -6.94
CA LEU A 34 1.42 6.51 -6.13
C LEU A 34 0.58 7.55 -5.36
N ARG A 35 -0.31 8.26 -6.07
CA ARG A 35 -1.17 9.28 -5.44
C ARG A 35 -2.12 8.67 -4.41
N GLY A 36 -2.65 7.48 -4.68
CA GLY A 36 -3.52 6.78 -3.74
C GLY A 36 -2.78 6.38 -2.46
N LEU A 37 -1.57 5.84 -2.57
CA LEU A 37 -0.73 5.51 -1.42
C LEU A 37 -0.35 6.75 -0.59
N GLU A 38 0.00 7.86 -1.24
CA GLU A 38 0.30 9.12 -0.56
C GLU A 38 -0.93 9.71 0.15
N ALA A 39 -2.12 9.56 -0.44
CA ALA A 39 -3.36 10.09 0.11
C ALA A 39 -3.87 9.27 1.31
N ILE A 40 -3.71 7.94 1.28
CA ILE A 40 -4.08 7.08 2.41
C ILE A 40 -3.03 7.20 3.52
N GLY A 41 -1.75 7.15 3.14
CA GLY A 41 -0.62 7.14 4.06
C GLY A 41 -0.45 5.83 4.82
N ALA A 42 0.65 5.73 5.57
CA ALA A 42 1.02 4.53 6.33
C ALA A 42 1.12 4.76 7.85
N ALA A 43 0.77 5.95 8.35
CA ALA A 43 1.03 6.37 9.72
C ALA A 43 0.26 5.59 10.81
N GLY A 44 -0.75 4.81 10.40
CA GLY A 44 -1.54 3.96 11.30
C GLY A 44 -1.25 2.47 11.18
N LEU A 45 -0.41 2.05 10.24
CA LEU A 45 -0.07 0.65 10.01
C LEU A 45 0.95 0.17 11.05
N GLU A 46 1.07 -1.15 11.18
CA GLU A 46 2.18 -1.78 11.91
C GLU A 46 3.52 -1.42 11.25
N THR A 47 4.62 -1.55 11.99
CA THR A 47 5.92 -1.04 11.52
C THR A 47 6.36 -1.64 10.19
N GLY A 48 6.34 -2.98 10.01
CA GLY A 48 6.76 -3.56 8.73
C GLY A 48 5.77 -3.33 7.60
N GLN A 49 4.47 -3.25 7.88
CA GLN A 49 3.46 -2.82 6.91
C GLN A 49 3.75 -1.39 6.41
N ALA A 50 4.08 -0.48 7.32
CA ALA A 50 4.39 0.91 7.00
C ALA A 50 5.71 1.03 6.21
N GLU A 51 6.71 0.22 6.57
CA GLU A 51 7.98 0.12 5.84
C GLU A 51 7.75 -0.37 4.40
N ALA A 52 7.00 -1.47 4.22
CA ALA A 52 6.69 -2.02 2.90
C ALA A 52 5.94 -1.01 2.00
N VAL A 53 4.93 -0.32 2.54
CA VAL A 53 4.22 0.75 1.81
C VAL A 53 5.16 1.92 1.48
N GLY A 54 6.07 2.27 2.38
CA GLY A 54 7.09 3.31 2.17
C GLY A 54 8.08 2.96 1.06
N GLU A 55 8.58 1.74 1.04
CA GLU A 55 9.49 1.22 0.02
C GLU A 55 8.82 1.18 -1.35
N LEU A 56 7.59 0.66 -1.45
CA LEU A 56 6.82 0.68 -2.69
C LEU A 56 6.59 2.11 -3.20
N THR A 57 6.26 3.04 -2.31
CA THR A 57 6.07 4.45 -2.66
C THR A 57 7.36 5.07 -3.20
N ALA A 58 8.52 4.71 -2.63
CA ALA A 58 9.81 5.17 -3.11
C ALA A 58 10.16 4.60 -4.49
N GLU A 59 9.90 3.32 -4.71
CA GLU A 59 10.09 2.65 -6.02
C GLU A 59 9.19 3.23 -7.11
N LEU A 60 7.94 3.58 -6.79
CA LEU A 60 7.03 4.27 -7.70
C LEU A 60 7.57 5.65 -8.09
N ARG A 61 8.07 6.43 -7.12
CA ARG A 61 8.67 7.74 -7.39
C ARG A 61 9.96 7.67 -8.21
N SER A 62 10.72 6.59 -8.07
CA SER A 62 11.97 6.39 -8.83
C SER A 62 11.73 6.01 -10.29
N GLY A 63 10.49 5.66 -10.66
CA GLY A 63 10.16 5.15 -11.99
C GLY A 63 10.74 3.77 -12.24
N GLY A 64 10.71 2.91 -11.20
CA GLY A 64 11.25 1.54 -11.24
C GLY A 64 10.77 0.72 -12.44
N ARG A 65 11.53 -0.34 -12.78
CA ARG A 65 11.14 -1.24 -13.88
C ARG A 65 9.86 -1.99 -13.51
N SER A 66 8.92 -2.14 -14.46
CA SER A 66 7.60 -2.77 -14.19
C SER A 66 7.68 -4.14 -13.51
N GLY A 67 8.66 -4.99 -13.84
CA GLY A 67 8.82 -6.30 -13.19
C GLY A 67 9.30 -6.23 -11.74
N SER A 68 10.12 -5.24 -11.39
CA SER A 68 10.53 -4.98 -10.00
C SER A 68 9.36 -4.39 -9.21
N LEU A 69 8.55 -3.54 -9.85
CA LEU A 69 7.38 -2.94 -9.23
C LEU A 69 6.29 -3.96 -8.92
N GLU A 70 6.01 -4.91 -9.82
CA GLU A 70 5.05 -5.99 -9.54
C GLU A 70 5.45 -6.85 -8.33
N MET A 71 6.74 -7.10 -8.16
CA MET A 71 7.27 -7.85 -7.02
C MET A 71 7.07 -7.06 -5.72
N ALA A 72 7.47 -5.78 -5.71
CA ALA A 72 7.28 -4.90 -4.56
C ALA A 72 5.80 -4.77 -4.15
N VAL A 73 4.88 -4.68 -5.12
CA VAL A 73 3.43 -4.66 -4.85
C VAL A 73 2.95 -5.96 -4.20
N ARG A 74 3.46 -7.13 -4.64
CA ARG A 74 3.10 -8.43 -4.05
C ARG A 74 3.65 -8.59 -2.64
N GLU A 75 4.90 -8.18 -2.41
CA GLU A 75 5.53 -8.20 -1.08
C GLU A 75 4.78 -7.26 -0.11
N THR A 76 4.35 -6.09 -0.59
CA THR A 76 3.53 -5.17 0.21
C THR A 76 2.19 -5.78 0.59
N LEU A 77 1.51 -6.47 -0.34
CA LEU A 77 0.26 -7.18 -0.05
C LEU A 77 0.45 -8.30 0.97
N GLU A 78 1.56 -9.03 0.91
CA GLU A 78 1.90 -10.07 1.87
C GLU A 78 2.14 -9.48 3.27
N ALA A 79 2.91 -8.40 3.38
CA ALA A 79 3.14 -7.72 4.65
C ALA A 79 1.83 -7.23 5.29
N LEU A 80 0.93 -6.65 4.49
CA LEU A 80 -0.40 -6.21 4.93
C LEU A 80 -1.24 -7.40 5.44
N ALA A 81 -1.26 -8.52 4.70
CA ALA A 81 -2.04 -9.70 5.08
C ALA A 81 -1.50 -10.42 6.32
N LEU A 82 -0.18 -10.39 6.55
CA LEU A 82 0.48 -11.04 7.68
C LEU A 82 0.56 -10.13 8.92
N GLY A 83 0.34 -8.82 8.77
CA GLY A 83 0.43 -7.86 9.86
C GLY A 83 1.85 -7.69 10.39
N MET A 84 2.86 -7.83 9.52
CA MET A 84 4.28 -7.82 9.90
C MET A 84 5.03 -6.62 9.35
#